data_AF-A0A5J9TLX5-F1
#
_entry.id   AF-A0A5J9TLX5-F1
#
_cell.length_a   1.000
_cell.length_b   1.000
_cell.length_c   1.000
_cell.angle_alpha   90.00
_cell.angle_beta   90.00
_cell.angle_gamma   90.00
#
_symmetry.space_group_name_H-M   'P 1'
#
loop_
_entity.id
_entity.type
_entity.pdbx_description
1 polymer ?
#
loop_
_entity_poly.entity_id
_entity_poly.type
_entity_poly.pdbx_seq_one_letter_code
_entity_poly.pdbx_strand_id
1 'polypeptide(L)'
;MVVVPRRAMAPTLAVAALALAAMWRPHASSAADLAHVPVSTRRIGHLLMGQRLRRFSSSKQTKRSSSGPDLAAGAAIPGSEMAATAEAGVGDELRSEFRQVLLSRRRDLQVPLKVEQGNPVKEPMYQKPLRPGESEAMESCPRKEVENLKEKLVEENFYLITELGEQGRVPVLLLKLEDNVPKRKPVIVLLHSSYKCKEWLRPLLEAYASRGYISVAIDSRYHGERASSNTTYIDALKSAWRNGDTMPFIFDTVWDLIKLGDHLSEREDVDPCRIGIAGESLGGMHAWFAAFVDTRYSVIVPIIGIQGFRWAIDNNKWQARVDSIKPLFEEARIDLGKSEIDTEVVEKVWEKIAPGLDSQFDAPYSIPLIAPRPLLLINGAEDPRCPVAGLEEPNTRAAKAYEESGCAEKFMFIAERGIGHQMTANMVKEASDWFDRFL
;
A
#
# COMPACT_ATOMS: atom_id res chain seq x y z
N MET A 1 -67.37 -16.49 -4.57
CA MET A 1 -67.66 -15.98 -3.20
C MET A 1 -66.37 -15.40 -2.67
N VAL A 2 -66.15 -14.14 -2.32
CA VAL A 2 -66.95 -12.90 -2.17
C VAL A 2 -65.90 -11.77 -2.37
N VAL A 3 -66.00 -10.97 -3.45
CA VAL A 3 -66.34 -9.53 -3.51
C VAL A 3 -65.33 -8.54 -2.86
N VAL A 4 -64.83 -7.63 -3.70
CA VAL A 4 -63.95 -6.46 -3.48
C VAL A 4 -64.71 -5.32 -2.73
N PRO A 5 -64.08 -4.20 -2.31
CA PRO A 5 -63.97 -3.10 -3.26
C PRO A 5 -62.68 -2.26 -3.20
N ARG A 6 -62.24 -1.87 -4.39
CA ARG A 6 -61.41 -0.71 -4.69
C ARG A 6 -62.14 0.58 -4.30
N ARG A 7 -61.40 1.61 -3.86
CA ARG A 7 -61.80 3.00 -4.04
C ARG A 7 -60.71 3.76 -4.79
N ALA A 8 -61.13 4.41 -5.87
CA ALA A 8 -60.43 5.45 -6.60
C ALA A 8 -60.76 6.81 -5.98
N MET A 9 -59.88 7.79 -6.14
CA MET A 9 -60.20 9.14 -6.62
C MET A 9 -58.90 9.93 -6.88
N ALA A 10 -58.85 10.57 -8.04
CA ALA A 10 -57.84 11.55 -8.47
C ALA A 10 -58.37 12.99 -8.23
N PRO A 11 -57.83 14.04 -8.86
CA PRO A 11 -56.88 15.01 -8.34
C PRO A 11 -57.51 16.40 -8.06
N THR A 12 -56.82 17.27 -7.30
CA THR A 12 -57.18 18.69 -7.21
C THR A 12 -55.95 19.61 -7.23
N LEU A 13 -55.93 20.46 -8.26
CA LEU A 13 -55.33 21.80 -8.42
C LEU A 13 -55.36 22.66 -7.14
N ALA A 14 -54.60 23.73 -6.92
CA ALA A 14 -53.49 24.47 -7.55
C ALA A 14 -53.16 25.67 -6.60
N VAL A 15 -52.16 26.50 -6.96
CA VAL A 15 -51.86 27.87 -6.46
C VAL A 15 -50.95 27.87 -5.19
N ALA A 16 -49.78 28.51 -5.07
CA ALA A 16 -49.03 29.62 -5.70
C ALA A 16 -47.51 29.43 -5.36
N ALA A 17 -46.47 30.06 -5.91
CA ALA A 17 -46.26 31.21 -6.78
C ALA A 17 -44.91 31.04 -7.53
N LEU A 18 -44.84 31.60 -8.74
CA LEU A 18 -43.66 31.82 -9.58
C LEU A 18 -43.17 33.28 -9.41
N ALA A 19 -41.93 33.52 -9.85
CA ALA A 19 -41.23 34.80 -10.08
C ALA A 19 -40.44 35.35 -8.87
N LEU A 20 -39.19 35.82 -8.97
CA LEU A 20 -38.52 36.50 -10.08
C LEU A 20 -37.07 36.04 -10.29
N ALA A 21 -36.69 35.95 -11.57
CA ALA A 21 -35.32 36.14 -12.04
C ALA A 21 -35.21 37.52 -12.72
N ALA A 22 -33.97 37.99 -12.80
CA ALA A 22 -33.46 39.17 -13.50
C ALA A 22 -33.60 40.51 -12.79
N MET A 23 -32.45 41.08 -12.40
CA MET A 23 -31.93 42.36 -12.92
C MET A 23 -30.66 42.74 -12.15
N TRP A 24 -29.47 42.50 -12.74
CA TRP A 24 -28.37 43.48 -12.71
C TRP A 24 -27.12 43.03 -13.48
N ARG A 25 -26.85 43.74 -14.58
CA ARG A 25 -25.56 44.25 -15.09
C ARG A 25 -25.94 45.41 -16.04
N PRO A 26 -25.02 46.31 -16.48
CA PRO A 26 -23.56 46.35 -16.33
C PRO A 26 -23.03 47.73 -15.87
N HIS A 27 -21.73 47.84 -15.54
CA HIS A 27 -20.92 49.03 -15.85
C HIS A 27 -19.52 48.60 -16.29
N ALA A 28 -18.97 49.34 -17.24
CA ALA A 28 -17.75 49.08 -17.99
C ALA A 28 -16.66 50.10 -17.64
N SER A 29 -15.40 49.66 -17.67
CA SER A 29 -14.15 50.41 -17.93
C SER A 29 -12.99 49.42 -17.74
N SER A 30 -11.79 49.53 -18.32
CA SER A 30 -11.31 49.86 -19.67
C SER A 30 -9.94 49.16 -19.80
N ALA A 31 -9.42 49.03 -21.02
CA ALA A 31 -8.17 48.32 -21.36
C ALA A 31 -6.86 49.06 -21.03
N ALA A 32 -5.73 48.39 -21.36
CA ALA A 32 -4.29 48.74 -21.27
C ALA A 32 -3.62 48.27 -19.96
N ASP A 33 -2.56 47.46 -19.94
CA ASP A 33 -1.36 47.48 -20.78
C ASP A 33 -0.85 46.10 -21.22
N LEU A 34 -0.44 46.04 -22.49
CA LEU A 34 0.47 45.06 -23.09
C LEU A 34 1.89 45.65 -23.05
N ALA A 35 2.86 44.90 -22.53
CA ALA A 35 4.27 45.18 -22.78
C ALA A 35 5.08 43.88 -22.95
N HIS A 36 5.63 43.77 -24.16
CA HIS A 36 6.61 42.83 -24.67
C HIS A 36 7.89 42.71 -23.84
N VAL A 37 8.50 41.50 -23.79
CA VAL A 37 9.97 41.26 -23.87
C VAL A 37 10.20 39.86 -24.49
N PRO A 38 11.24 39.63 -25.34
CA PRO A 38 11.16 38.74 -26.49
C PRO A 38 11.83 37.37 -26.35
N VAL A 39 11.44 36.50 -27.29
CA VAL A 39 12.04 35.23 -27.68
C VAL A 39 13.47 35.44 -28.18
N SER A 40 14.41 34.67 -27.64
CA SER A 40 15.77 34.51 -28.18
C SER A 40 15.96 33.07 -28.65
N THR A 41 16.13 32.95 -29.96
CA THR A 41 16.54 31.77 -30.72
C THR A 41 17.90 31.23 -30.29
N ARG A 42 18.03 29.92 -30.04
CA ARG A 42 19.29 29.19 -30.24
C ARG A 42 19.07 27.71 -30.62
N ARG A 43 19.27 27.49 -31.93
CA ARG A 43 19.95 26.37 -32.62
C ARG A 43 19.73 24.93 -32.13
N ILE A 44 19.05 24.21 -33.03
CA ILE A 44 19.13 22.77 -33.30
C ILE A 44 20.59 22.30 -33.34
N GLY A 45 20.91 21.30 -32.53
CA GLY A 45 22.11 20.48 -32.63
C GLY A 45 21.70 19.01 -32.63
N HIS A 46 21.68 18.40 -33.81
CA HIS A 46 21.59 16.96 -33.98
C HIS A 46 22.83 16.30 -33.37
N LEU A 47 22.64 15.37 -32.42
CA LEU A 47 23.69 14.44 -32.01
C LEU A 47 23.24 13.01 -32.33
N LEU A 48 23.87 12.45 -33.36
CA LEU A 48 23.81 11.04 -33.74
C LEU A 48 24.50 10.19 -32.66
N MET A 49 23.75 9.34 -31.94
CA MET A 49 24.34 8.23 -31.18
C MET A 49 24.46 7.00 -32.09
N GLY A 50 25.69 6.75 -32.56
CA GLY A 50 26.07 5.50 -33.20
C GLY A 50 26.17 4.38 -32.17
N GLN A 51 25.35 3.35 -32.34
CA GLN A 51 25.50 2.06 -31.68
C GLN A 51 26.81 1.40 -32.12
N ARG A 52 27.66 1.00 -31.17
CA ARG A 52 28.76 0.06 -31.40
C ARG A 52 28.63 -1.13 -30.47
N LEU A 53 28.06 -2.20 -31.03
CA LEU A 53 28.15 -3.57 -30.54
C LEU A 53 29.64 -3.98 -30.47
N ARG A 54 30.12 -4.40 -29.28
CA ARG A 54 31.34 -5.19 -29.15
C ARG A 54 30.98 -6.59 -28.66
N ARG A 55 31.18 -7.55 -29.55
CA ARG A 55 31.19 -8.99 -29.31
C ARG A 55 32.37 -9.33 -28.38
N PHE A 56 32.11 -10.03 -27.28
CA PHE A 56 33.13 -10.77 -26.55
C PHE A 56 33.13 -12.23 -27.03
N SER A 57 34.29 -12.72 -27.45
CA SER A 57 34.54 -14.09 -27.89
C SER A 57 35.05 -14.90 -26.70
N SER A 58 34.38 -16.01 -26.39
CA SER A 58 34.84 -17.01 -25.42
C SER A 58 35.92 -17.90 -26.05
N SER A 59 37.07 -18.05 -25.39
CA SER A 59 38.02 -19.12 -25.70
C SER A 59 38.00 -20.17 -24.59
N LYS A 60 37.73 -21.42 -24.98
CA LYS A 60 37.88 -22.62 -24.17
C LYS A 60 39.36 -22.98 -24.08
N GLN A 61 39.84 -23.38 -22.90
CA GLN A 61 41.00 -24.27 -22.78
C GLN A 61 40.76 -25.37 -21.76
N THR A 62 41.38 -26.50 -22.08
CA THR A 62 41.12 -27.87 -21.65
C THR A 62 41.96 -28.32 -20.45
N LYS A 63 41.40 -29.33 -19.76
CA LYS A 63 41.87 -30.08 -18.58
C LYS A 63 43.30 -30.64 -18.66
N ARG A 64 43.93 -30.80 -17.49
CA ARG A 64 44.81 -31.94 -17.14
C ARG A 64 44.55 -32.40 -15.70
N SER A 65 44.70 -33.70 -15.49
CA SER A 65 44.30 -34.53 -14.36
C SER A 65 45.47 -35.03 -13.52
N SER A 66 45.26 -35.28 -12.22
CA SER A 66 45.98 -36.31 -11.44
C SER A 66 45.16 -36.74 -10.19
N SER A 67 45.01 -38.06 -10.05
CA SER A 67 44.48 -38.90 -8.95
C SER A 67 45.16 -38.68 -7.58
N GLY A 68 44.65 -38.96 -6.36
CA GLY A 68 43.47 -39.59 -5.71
C GLY A 68 43.77 -39.58 -4.16
N PRO A 69 43.15 -40.36 -3.23
CA PRO A 69 41.79 -40.94 -3.14
C PRO A 69 41.02 -40.56 -1.82
N ASP A 70 39.74 -40.96 -1.80
CA ASP A 70 38.81 -41.28 -0.67
C ASP A 70 38.47 -40.26 0.44
N LEU A 71 37.17 -39.89 0.51
CA LEU A 71 36.25 -40.26 1.61
C LEU A 71 34.82 -39.74 1.34
N ALA A 72 33.84 -40.52 1.79
CA ALA A 72 32.41 -40.42 1.50
C ALA A 72 31.71 -39.13 1.98
N ALA A 73 30.78 -38.61 1.18
CA ALA A 73 29.66 -37.78 1.63
C ALA A 73 28.54 -37.76 0.57
N GLY A 74 27.29 -37.74 1.04
CA GLY A 74 26.07 -37.98 0.26
C GLY A 74 25.87 -37.05 -0.94
N ALA A 75 25.20 -37.60 -1.96
CA ALA A 75 24.81 -36.89 -3.16
C ALA A 75 23.82 -35.76 -2.83
N ALA A 76 24.31 -34.52 -2.82
CA ALA A 76 23.48 -33.34 -2.99
C ALA A 76 23.08 -33.25 -4.47
N ILE A 77 21.80 -33.04 -4.73
CA ILE A 77 21.24 -32.84 -6.07
C ILE A 77 21.72 -31.47 -6.56
N PRO A 78 22.60 -31.37 -7.58
CA PRO A 78 23.20 -30.09 -7.97
C PRO A 78 22.21 -29.11 -8.63
N GLY A 79 20.98 -29.57 -8.90
CA GLY A 79 19.94 -28.79 -9.55
C GLY A 79 19.15 -27.85 -8.62
N SER A 80 19.05 -28.14 -7.32
CA SER A 80 18.22 -27.33 -6.40
C SER A 80 18.92 -26.03 -5.97
N GLU A 81 20.22 -26.05 -5.70
CA GLU A 81 20.98 -24.84 -5.35
C GLU A 81 21.12 -23.87 -6.53
N MET A 82 21.31 -24.37 -7.76
CA MET A 82 21.36 -23.51 -8.94
C MET A 82 20.02 -22.87 -9.28
N ALA A 83 18.90 -23.58 -9.07
CA ALA A 83 17.56 -23.02 -9.27
C ALA A 83 17.22 -21.98 -8.19
N ALA A 84 17.48 -22.28 -6.91
CA ALA A 84 17.27 -21.35 -5.80
C ALA A 84 18.12 -20.08 -5.91
N THR A 85 19.37 -20.18 -6.39
CA THR A 85 20.25 -19.01 -6.62
C THR A 85 19.84 -18.17 -7.83
N ALA A 86 19.33 -18.80 -8.89
CA ALA A 86 18.78 -18.09 -10.05
C ALA A 86 17.48 -17.34 -9.69
N GLU A 87 16.57 -17.98 -8.94
CA GLU A 87 15.31 -17.36 -8.48
C GLU A 87 15.54 -16.25 -7.45
N ALA A 88 16.51 -16.42 -6.53
CA ALA A 88 16.94 -15.34 -5.65
C ALA A 88 17.47 -14.12 -6.44
N GLY A 89 18.23 -14.37 -7.51
CA GLY A 89 18.71 -13.32 -8.41
C GLY A 89 17.59 -12.54 -9.12
N VAL A 90 16.56 -13.25 -9.61
CA VAL A 90 15.37 -12.62 -10.25
C VAL A 90 14.57 -11.78 -9.23
N GLY A 91 14.40 -12.29 -8.01
CA GLY A 91 13.72 -11.55 -6.95
C GLY A 91 14.42 -10.24 -6.58
N ASP A 92 15.75 -10.26 -6.46
CA ASP A 92 16.54 -9.07 -6.16
C ASP A 92 16.54 -8.06 -7.31
N GLU A 93 16.54 -8.52 -8.56
CA GLU A 93 16.40 -7.67 -9.74
C GLU A 93 15.05 -6.93 -9.71
N LEU A 94 13.94 -7.64 -9.47
CA LEU A 94 12.61 -7.03 -9.44
C LEU A 94 12.44 -6.03 -8.28
N ARG A 95 12.99 -6.33 -7.09
CA ARG A 95 13.03 -5.37 -5.97
C ARG A 95 13.87 -4.14 -6.30
N SER A 96 14.99 -4.32 -7.00
CA SER A 96 15.84 -3.23 -7.46
C SER A 96 15.10 -2.33 -8.46
N GLU A 97 14.42 -2.92 -9.44
CA GLU A 97 13.56 -2.20 -10.38
C GLU A 97 12.48 -1.40 -9.67
N PHE A 98 11.78 -2.02 -8.70
CA PHE A 98 10.78 -1.32 -7.90
C PHE A 98 11.39 -0.12 -7.16
N ARG A 99 12.56 -0.29 -6.54
CA ARG A 99 13.28 0.83 -5.90
C ARG A 99 13.65 1.92 -6.89
N GLN A 100 14.03 1.58 -8.14
CA GLN A 100 14.27 2.59 -9.18
C GLN A 100 13.00 3.36 -9.55
N VAL A 101 11.85 2.68 -9.62
CA VAL A 101 10.55 3.33 -9.83
C VAL A 101 10.23 4.29 -8.70
N LEU A 102 10.37 3.86 -7.43
CA LEU A 102 10.20 4.74 -6.26
C LEU A 102 11.10 5.98 -6.35
N LEU A 103 12.39 5.78 -6.66
CA LEU A 103 13.37 6.85 -6.77
C LEU A 103 13.08 7.80 -7.92
N SER A 104 12.52 7.33 -9.04
CA SER A 104 12.33 8.13 -10.27
C SER A 104 11.54 9.43 -10.07
N ARG A 105 10.70 9.50 -9.04
CA ARG A 105 9.85 10.67 -8.70
C ARG A 105 10.33 11.47 -7.49
N ARG A 106 11.43 11.05 -6.85
CA ARG A 106 11.92 11.66 -5.60
C ARG A 106 13.43 11.80 -5.47
N ARG A 107 14.22 11.57 -6.54
CA ARG A 107 15.69 11.63 -6.46
C ARG A 107 16.18 12.96 -5.86
N ASP A 108 15.59 14.06 -6.31
CA ASP A 108 15.95 15.42 -5.90
C ASP A 108 15.29 15.85 -4.58
N LEU A 109 14.40 15.02 -4.02
CA LEU A 109 13.74 15.26 -2.74
C LEU A 109 14.45 14.60 -1.57
N GLN A 110 15.41 13.71 -1.81
CA GLN A 110 16.05 12.93 -0.74
C GLN A 110 16.82 13.81 0.25
N VAL A 111 16.62 13.53 1.53
CA VAL A 111 17.35 14.14 2.65
C VAL A 111 17.86 13.03 3.57
N PRO A 112 18.89 13.29 4.42
CA PRO A 112 19.22 12.39 5.50
C PRO A 112 18.00 12.16 6.39
N LEU A 113 17.76 10.90 6.77
CA LEU A 113 16.66 10.55 7.67
C LEU A 113 16.82 11.30 9.00
N LYS A 114 15.77 11.99 9.43
CA LYS A 114 15.74 12.71 10.70
C LYS A 114 14.46 12.39 11.45
N VAL A 115 14.56 12.44 12.77
CA VAL A 115 13.42 12.30 13.69
C VAL A 115 13.15 13.65 14.32
N GLU A 116 11.93 14.14 14.20
CA GLU A 116 11.45 15.33 14.93
C GLU A 116 10.43 14.91 15.97
N GLN A 117 10.48 15.51 17.15
CA GLN A 117 9.47 15.26 18.18
C GLN A 117 8.09 15.75 17.71
N GLY A 118 7.06 14.95 17.98
CA GLY A 118 5.67 15.27 17.72
C GLY A 118 4.84 15.30 18.99
N ASN A 119 3.56 15.64 18.83
CA ASN A 119 2.59 15.71 19.91
C ASN A 119 1.39 14.82 19.56
N PRO A 120 0.68 14.27 20.56
CA PRO A 120 -0.57 13.56 20.32
C PRO A 120 -1.57 14.43 19.56
N VAL A 121 -2.18 13.86 18.52
CA VAL A 121 -3.22 14.53 17.73
C VAL A 121 -4.54 14.53 18.49
N LYS A 122 -5.04 15.72 18.83
CA LYS A 122 -6.30 15.89 19.57
C LYS A 122 -7.54 15.76 18.68
N GLU A 123 -7.43 16.21 17.43
CA GLU A 123 -8.52 16.23 16.45
C GLU A 123 -8.05 15.54 15.17
N PRO A 124 -8.15 14.21 15.08
CA PRO A 124 -7.63 13.48 13.93
C PRO A 124 -8.43 13.78 12.66
N MET A 125 -7.72 13.94 11.54
CA MET A 125 -8.32 14.25 10.24
C MET A 125 -8.82 12.99 9.53
N TYR A 126 -10.14 12.78 9.57
CA TYR A 126 -10.83 11.73 8.81
C TYR A 126 -11.44 12.32 7.54
N GLN A 127 -10.95 11.91 6.37
CA GLN A 127 -11.40 12.44 5.08
C GLN A 127 -12.77 11.88 4.64
N LYS A 128 -13.28 10.88 5.35
CA LYS A 128 -14.66 10.40 5.27
C LYS A 128 -15.23 10.20 6.67
N PRO A 129 -16.53 10.49 6.90
CA PRO A 129 -17.16 10.20 8.19
C PRO A 129 -16.98 8.73 8.57
N LEU A 130 -16.67 8.50 9.85
CA LEU A 130 -16.68 7.15 10.43
C LEU A 130 -18.12 6.67 10.52
N ARG A 131 -18.43 5.48 9.99
CA ARG A 131 -19.73 4.85 10.21
C ARG A 131 -19.75 4.14 11.57
N PRO A 132 -20.91 4.05 12.24
CA PRO A 132 -21.05 3.24 13.46
C PRO A 132 -20.55 1.82 13.21
N GLY A 133 -19.80 1.27 14.18
CA GLY A 133 -19.27 -0.09 14.12
C GLY A 133 -18.02 -0.28 13.26
N GLU A 134 -17.52 0.74 12.55
CA GLU A 134 -16.31 0.59 11.71
C GLU A 134 -15.05 0.23 12.51
N SER A 135 -15.01 0.48 13.82
CA SER A 135 -13.89 0.10 14.70
C SER A 135 -14.11 -1.21 15.46
N GLU A 136 -15.30 -1.83 15.40
CA GLU A 136 -15.64 -3.01 16.23
C GLU A 136 -14.66 -4.17 16.02
N ALA A 137 -14.26 -4.43 14.78
CA ALA A 137 -13.28 -5.47 14.48
C ALA A 137 -11.93 -5.19 15.17
N MET A 138 -11.44 -3.94 15.14
CA MET A 138 -10.20 -3.58 15.82
C MET A 138 -10.32 -3.59 17.34
N GLU A 139 -11.47 -3.16 17.86
CA GLU A 139 -11.76 -3.19 19.30
C GLU A 139 -11.81 -4.62 19.84
N SER A 140 -12.22 -5.58 19.01
CA SER A 140 -12.21 -7.01 19.33
C SER A 140 -10.82 -7.66 19.31
N CYS A 141 -9.76 -6.91 18.96
CA CYS A 141 -8.40 -7.43 18.88
C CYS A 141 -8.00 -8.09 20.21
N PRO A 142 -7.52 -9.36 20.19
CA PRO A 142 -7.09 -10.06 21.40
C PRO A 142 -6.09 -9.23 22.21
N ARG A 143 -6.35 -9.13 23.52
CA ARG A 143 -5.52 -8.38 24.47
C ARG A 143 -5.03 -9.30 25.57
N LYS A 144 -3.87 -8.96 26.14
CA LYS A 144 -3.45 -9.54 27.42
C LYS A 144 -4.01 -8.69 28.56
N GLU A 145 -4.48 -9.32 29.62
CA GLU A 145 -4.91 -8.59 30.81
C GLU A 145 -3.72 -7.86 31.45
N VAL A 146 -3.82 -6.53 31.48
CA VAL A 146 -2.84 -5.64 32.10
C VAL A 146 -3.59 -4.68 33.00
N GLU A 147 -3.37 -4.81 34.31
CA GLU A 147 -3.94 -3.88 35.29
C GLU A 147 -3.47 -2.46 35.00
N ASN A 148 -4.42 -1.51 34.95
CA ASN A 148 -4.22 -0.10 34.61
C ASN A 148 -3.47 0.10 33.28
N LEU A 149 -3.83 -0.66 32.24
CA LEU A 149 -3.20 -0.60 30.91
C LEU A 149 -2.95 0.83 30.43
N LYS A 150 -3.95 1.72 30.54
CA LYS A 150 -3.84 3.11 30.06
C LYS A 150 -2.74 3.91 30.75
N GLU A 151 -2.50 3.67 32.03
CA GLU A 151 -1.45 4.35 32.81
C GLU A 151 -0.06 3.80 32.47
N LYS A 152 0.02 2.55 32.03
CA LYS A 152 1.27 1.86 31.66
C LYS A 152 1.62 1.99 30.18
N LEU A 153 0.77 2.60 29.37
CA LEU A 153 1.06 2.84 27.95
C LEU A 153 1.97 4.06 27.82
N VAL A 154 3.14 3.84 27.22
CA VAL A 154 4.02 4.91 26.74
C VAL A 154 3.64 5.23 25.31
N GLU A 155 3.22 6.46 25.09
CA GLU A 155 2.92 7.00 23.77
C GLU A 155 4.04 7.91 23.28
N GLU A 156 4.63 7.56 22.14
CA GLU A 156 5.58 8.39 21.41
C GLU A 156 4.91 8.90 20.13
N ASN A 157 4.90 10.22 19.95
CA ASN A 157 4.53 10.85 18.68
C ASN A 157 5.76 11.55 18.12
N PHE A 158 6.09 11.27 16.87
CA PHE A 158 7.25 11.86 16.20
C PHE A 158 7.03 11.89 14.70
N TYR A 159 7.90 12.62 14.00
CA TYR A 159 7.90 12.71 12.56
C TYR A 159 9.21 12.15 12.00
N LEU A 160 9.11 11.30 10.99
CA LEU A 160 10.23 10.90 10.18
C LEU A 160 10.33 11.82 8.96
N ILE A 161 11.44 12.52 8.83
CA ILE A 161 11.72 13.34 7.66
C ILE A 161 12.42 12.45 6.62
N THR A 162 11.64 12.00 5.64
CA THR A 162 12.05 11.02 4.63
C THR A 162 12.48 11.66 3.32
N GLU A 163 11.97 12.86 3.03
CA GLU A 163 12.26 13.67 1.85
C GLU A 163 11.77 15.13 2.07
N LEU A 164 12.10 16.03 1.15
CA LEU A 164 11.66 17.43 1.17
C LEU A 164 10.14 17.56 0.97
N GLY A 165 9.57 18.61 1.57
CA GLY A 165 8.15 18.95 1.45
C GLY A 165 7.27 18.30 2.53
N GLU A 166 6.03 18.77 2.62
CA GLU A 166 5.10 18.37 3.69
C GLU A 166 4.79 16.87 3.68
N GLN A 167 4.69 16.27 2.48
CA GLN A 167 4.42 14.84 2.38
C GLN A 167 5.59 13.97 2.82
N GLY A 168 6.83 14.47 2.74
CA GLY A 168 8.04 13.79 3.21
C GLY A 168 8.20 13.77 4.74
N ARG A 169 7.38 14.54 5.46
CA ARG A 169 7.30 14.56 6.91
C ARG A 169 6.24 13.55 7.38
N VAL A 170 6.67 12.33 7.67
CA VAL A 170 5.80 11.19 7.98
C VAL A 170 5.43 11.21 9.46
N PRO A 171 4.15 11.41 9.84
CA PRO A 171 3.71 11.34 11.22
C PRO A 171 3.66 9.89 11.70
N VAL A 172 4.23 9.64 12.88
CA VAL A 172 4.33 8.32 13.49
C VAL A 172 3.74 8.35 14.90
N LEU A 173 2.84 7.41 15.18
CA LEU A 173 2.29 7.12 16.50
C LEU A 173 2.81 5.75 16.93
N LEU A 174 3.52 5.70 18.06
CA LEU A 174 4.04 4.47 18.64
C LEU A 174 3.47 4.28 20.05
N LEU A 175 2.92 3.10 20.32
CA LEU A 175 2.49 2.68 21.66
C LEU A 175 3.28 1.44 22.10
N LYS A 176 3.75 1.47 23.34
CA LYS A 176 4.39 0.33 24.01
C LYS A 176 4.02 0.31 25.50
N LEU A 177 4.15 -0.84 26.14
CA LEU A 177 4.09 -0.89 27.59
C LEU A 177 5.38 -0.35 28.21
N GLU A 178 5.23 0.43 29.28
CA GLU A 178 6.28 0.73 30.24
C GLU A 178 6.58 -0.56 31.02
N ASP A 179 7.61 -1.29 30.58
CA ASP A 179 8.23 -2.33 31.40
C ASP A 179 9.68 -1.98 31.68
N ASN A 180 10.09 -2.16 32.93
CA ASN A 180 11.43 -1.85 33.41
C ASN A 180 12.47 -2.93 33.04
N VAL A 181 12.13 -3.81 32.09
CA VAL A 181 12.99 -4.93 31.69
C VAL A 181 13.77 -4.51 30.45
N PRO A 182 15.11 -4.37 30.52
CA PRO A 182 15.92 -4.05 29.36
C PRO A 182 15.92 -5.24 28.38
N LYS A 183 15.01 -5.22 27.41
CA LYS A 183 14.96 -6.20 26.32
C LYS A 183 14.47 -5.53 25.04
N ARG A 184 15.18 -5.79 23.94
CA ARG A 184 14.71 -5.44 22.59
C ARG A 184 13.40 -6.17 22.30
N LYS A 185 12.38 -5.42 21.87
CA LYS A 185 11.02 -5.93 21.66
C LYS A 185 10.72 -6.13 20.17
N PRO A 186 9.87 -7.11 19.84
CA PRO A 186 9.30 -7.19 18.51
C PRO A 186 8.43 -5.94 18.26
N VAL A 187 8.42 -5.47 17.01
CA VAL A 187 7.60 -4.33 16.57
C VAL A 187 6.53 -4.81 15.61
N ILE A 188 5.32 -4.24 15.67
CA ILE A 188 4.29 -4.43 14.64
C ILE A 188 3.90 -3.07 14.08
N VAL A 189 4.11 -2.88 12.78
CA VAL A 189 3.66 -1.71 12.02
C VAL A 189 2.24 -1.98 11.48
N LEU A 190 1.31 -1.08 11.78
CA LEU A 190 -0.10 -1.16 11.41
C LEU A 190 -0.49 0.00 10.51
N LEU A 191 -1.15 -0.31 9.39
CA LEU A 191 -1.52 0.67 8.36
C LEU A 191 -3.04 0.78 8.20
N HIS A 192 -3.52 2.02 8.12
CA HIS A 192 -4.93 2.35 8.08
C HIS A 192 -5.51 2.25 6.65
N SER A 193 -6.83 2.09 6.53
CA SER A 193 -7.53 2.11 5.24
C SER A 193 -7.55 3.52 4.63
N SER A 194 -7.95 3.63 3.36
CA SER A 194 -8.17 4.93 2.72
C SER A 194 -9.10 5.82 3.54
N TYR A 195 -8.84 7.13 3.52
CA TYR A 195 -9.63 8.18 4.17
C TYR A 195 -9.65 8.17 5.72
N LYS A 196 -8.84 7.31 6.35
CA LYS A 196 -8.59 7.29 7.80
C LYS A 196 -7.23 7.93 8.12
N CYS A 197 -6.72 7.69 9.33
CA CYS A 197 -5.44 8.17 9.84
C CYS A 197 -4.86 7.16 10.85
N LYS A 198 -3.65 7.41 11.33
CA LYS A 198 -2.96 6.55 12.32
C LYS A 198 -3.70 6.44 13.65
N GLU A 199 -4.42 7.48 14.09
CA GLU A 199 -5.19 7.45 15.35
C GLU A 199 -6.36 6.47 15.29
N TRP A 200 -6.89 6.21 14.09
CA TRP A 200 -7.94 5.23 13.88
C TRP A 200 -7.51 3.81 14.32
N LEU A 201 -6.21 3.51 14.21
CA LEU A 201 -5.63 2.21 14.56
C LEU A 201 -5.38 2.04 16.06
N ARG A 202 -5.66 3.05 16.88
CA ARG A 202 -5.38 3.01 18.33
C ARG A 202 -5.89 1.74 19.04
N PRO A 203 -7.10 1.21 18.76
CA PRO A 203 -7.54 -0.03 19.41
C PRO A 203 -6.61 -1.23 19.15
N LEU A 204 -6.03 -1.33 17.95
CA LEU A 204 -5.04 -2.35 17.60
C LEU A 204 -3.70 -2.07 18.28
N LEU A 205 -3.22 -0.82 18.23
CA LEU A 205 -1.96 -0.42 18.87
C LEU A 205 -1.97 -0.78 20.36
N GLU A 206 -3.03 -0.43 21.08
CA GLU A 206 -3.18 -0.77 22.50
C GLU A 206 -3.25 -2.28 22.75
N ALA A 207 -3.94 -3.02 21.89
CA ALA A 207 -4.04 -4.47 22.00
C ALA A 207 -2.68 -5.16 21.83
N TYR A 208 -1.91 -4.79 20.79
CA TYR A 208 -0.56 -5.34 20.58
C TYR A 208 0.43 -4.85 21.64
N ALA A 209 0.35 -3.59 22.07
CA ALA A 209 1.15 -3.11 23.20
C ALA A 209 0.90 -3.94 24.46
N SER A 210 -0.36 -4.25 24.79
CA SER A 210 -0.71 -5.09 25.95
C SER A 210 -0.05 -6.49 25.90
N ARG A 211 0.24 -6.98 24.70
CA ARG A 211 0.87 -8.29 24.45
C ARG A 211 2.40 -8.25 24.45
N GLY A 212 3.00 -7.07 24.68
CA GLY A 212 4.45 -6.88 24.80
C GLY A 212 5.13 -6.46 23.51
N TYR A 213 4.37 -6.14 22.45
CA TYR A 213 4.92 -5.56 21.23
C TYR A 213 5.15 -4.05 21.40
N ILE A 214 6.10 -3.51 20.65
CA ILE A 214 6.06 -2.11 20.25
C ILE A 214 5.11 -2.03 19.06
N SER A 215 4.08 -1.20 19.14
CA SER A 215 3.09 -1.06 18.08
C SER A 215 3.21 0.31 17.44
N VAL A 216 3.23 0.37 16.10
CA VAL A 216 3.53 1.59 15.34
C VAL A 216 2.48 1.80 14.27
N ALA A 217 1.99 3.02 14.12
CA ALA A 217 1.16 3.45 13.01
C ALA A 217 1.74 4.72 12.36
N ILE A 218 1.55 4.85 11.06
CA ILE A 218 1.87 6.08 10.32
C ILE A 218 0.63 6.59 9.60
N ASP A 219 0.53 7.90 9.43
CA ASP A 219 -0.40 8.45 8.45
C ASP A 219 0.15 8.13 7.07
N SER A 220 -0.62 7.54 6.18
CA SER A 220 -0.24 7.33 4.77
C SER A 220 -0.16 8.67 4.03
N ARG A 221 0.42 8.70 2.83
CA ARG A 221 0.54 9.93 2.04
C ARG A 221 -0.85 10.54 1.83
N TYR A 222 -0.97 11.85 2.01
CA TYR A 222 -2.22 12.62 1.85
C TYR A 222 -3.38 12.25 2.81
N HIS A 223 -3.07 11.62 3.95
CA HIS A 223 -4.01 11.23 5.00
C HIS A 223 -3.60 11.78 6.37
N GLY A 224 -4.53 11.81 7.33
CA GLY A 224 -4.27 12.26 8.71
C GLY A 224 -3.62 13.64 8.77
N GLU A 225 -2.51 13.80 9.50
CA GLU A 225 -1.80 15.09 9.58
C GLU A 225 -1.18 15.53 8.24
N ARG A 226 -1.09 14.63 7.25
CA ARG A 226 -0.65 14.94 5.88
C ARG A 226 -1.79 15.37 4.96
N ALA A 227 -3.01 15.54 5.49
CA ALA A 227 -4.17 16.02 4.76
C ALA A 227 -4.61 17.41 5.25
N SER A 228 -4.98 18.28 4.32
CA SER A 228 -5.52 19.61 4.61
C SER A 228 -7.03 19.71 4.42
N SER A 229 -7.65 18.72 3.78
CA SER A 229 -9.08 18.66 3.49
C SER A 229 -9.56 17.23 3.27
N ASN A 230 -10.89 17.05 3.21
CA ASN A 230 -11.51 15.77 2.90
C ASN A 230 -11.21 15.28 1.48
N THR A 231 -10.74 16.16 0.59
CA THR A 231 -10.44 15.82 -0.81
C THR A 231 -8.95 15.62 -1.06
N THR A 232 -8.06 15.94 -0.11
CA THR A 232 -6.59 15.96 -0.33
C THR A 232 -6.07 14.69 -1.02
N TYR A 233 -6.50 13.51 -0.60
CA TYR A 233 -6.07 12.25 -1.22
C TYR A 233 -6.55 12.10 -2.68
N ILE A 234 -7.81 12.44 -2.96
CA ILE A 234 -8.34 12.42 -4.34
C ILE A 234 -7.68 13.49 -5.20
N ASP A 235 -7.45 14.68 -4.66
CA ASP A 235 -6.78 15.77 -5.38
C ASP A 235 -5.34 15.42 -5.73
N ALA A 236 -4.64 14.72 -4.83
CA ALA A 236 -3.31 14.18 -5.08
C ALA A 236 -3.31 13.14 -6.20
N LEU A 237 -4.25 12.18 -6.18
CA LEU A 237 -4.40 11.18 -7.24
C LEU A 237 -4.63 11.84 -8.61
N LYS A 238 -5.52 12.83 -8.66
CA LYS A 238 -5.77 13.60 -9.89
C LYS A 238 -4.54 14.39 -10.33
N SER A 239 -3.79 14.96 -9.40
CA SER A 239 -2.53 15.63 -9.70
C SER A 239 -1.50 14.67 -10.29
N ALA A 240 -1.35 13.48 -9.72
CA ALA A 240 -0.50 12.42 -10.25
C ALA A 240 -0.95 11.99 -11.65
N TRP A 241 -2.27 11.87 -11.89
CA TRP A 241 -2.78 11.62 -13.24
C TRP A 241 -2.46 12.75 -14.21
N ARG A 242 -2.47 14.03 -13.82
CA ARG A 242 -2.13 15.13 -14.73
C ARG A 242 -0.63 15.18 -15.02
N ASN A 243 0.18 15.17 -13.96
CA ASN A 243 1.61 15.50 -14.03
C ASN A 243 2.50 14.26 -14.15
N GLY A 244 2.07 13.12 -13.60
CA GLY A 244 2.88 11.91 -13.49
C GLY A 244 4.08 12.07 -12.57
N ASP A 245 4.13 13.07 -11.70
CA ASP A 245 5.30 13.44 -10.88
C ASP A 245 5.31 12.80 -9.49
N THR A 246 4.22 12.16 -9.08
CA THR A 246 4.00 11.54 -7.76
C THR A 246 3.27 10.21 -7.92
N MET A 247 3.31 9.36 -6.91
CA MET A 247 2.65 8.04 -6.91
C MET A 247 1.82 7.84 -5.62
N PRO A 248 0.79 8.69 -5.42
CA PRO A 248 0.08 8.86 -4.15
C PRO A 248 -0.78 7.64 -3.78
N PHE A 249 -1.04 6.73 -4.73
CA PHE A 249 -1.92 5.59 -4.49
C PHE A 249 -1.29 4.58 -3.51
N ILE A 250 -0.08 4.09 -3.79
CA ILE A 250 0.58 3.04 -2.97
C ILE A 250 2.05 3.40 -2.76
N PHE A 251 2.76 3.71 -3.85
CA PHE A 251 4.22 3.66 -3.89
C PHE A 251 4.89 4.76 -3.07
N ASP A 252 4.30 5.96 -2.97
CA ASP A 252 4.87 7.01 -2.13
C ASP A 252 4.89 6.64 -0.64
N THR A 253 3.85 5.95 -0.15
CA THR A 253 3.83 5.45 1.24
C THR A 253 4.78 4.27 1.42
N VAL A 254 5.02 3.45 0.39
CA VAL A 254 6.00 2.36 0.46
C VAL A 254 7.42 2.88 0.67
N TRP A 255 7.76 4.02 0.07
CA TRP A 255 9.04 4.69 0.38
C TRP A 255 9.14 5.11 1.84
N ASP A 256 8.07 5.67 2.41
CA ASP A 256 8.02 6.03 3.84
C ASP A 256 8.23 4.81 4.72
N LEU A 257 7.69 3.66 4.33
CA LEU A 257 7.85 2.39 5.04
C LEU A 257 9.28 1.86 4.99
N ILE A 258 9.99 1.99 3.87
CA ILE A 258 11.44 1.69 3.82
C ILE A 258 12.19 2.55 4.86
N LYS A 259 11.87 3.84 4.95
CA LYS A 259 12.50 4.76 5.92
C LYS A 259 12.09 4.50 7.36
N LEU A 260 10.85 4.06 7.58
CA LEU A 260 10.41 3.59 8.89
C LEU A 260 11.19 2.33 9.30
N GLY A 261 11.42 1.39 8.36
CA GLY A 261 12.28 0.23 8.57
C GLY A 261 13.71 0.61 8.95
N ASP A 262 14.29 1.64 8.32
CA ASP A 262 15.60 2.21 8.69
C ASP A 262 15.58 2.66 10.15
N HIS A 263 14.63 3.54 10.51
CA HIS A 263 14.51 4.07 11.86
C HIS A 263 14.30 2.99 12.92
N LEU A 264 13.34 2.08 12.70
CA LEU A 264 13.03 1.02 13.67
C LEU A 264 14.21 0.08 13.89
N SER A 265 15.01 -0.20 12.86
CA SER A 265 16.18 -1.09 12.99
C SER A 265 17.31 -0.48 13.83
N GLU A 266 17.36 0.85 13.94
CA GLU A 266 18.37 1.59 14.70
C GLU A 266 17.96 1.88 16.15
N ARG A 267 16.68 1.72 16.49
CA ARG A 267 16.18 1.95 17.85
C ARG A 267 16.74 0.92 18.83
N GLU A 268 17.17 1.40 20.00
CA GLU A 268 17.75 0.54 21.04
C GLU A 268 16.75 -0.43 21.68
N ASP A 269 15.46 -0.05 21.71
CA ASP A 269 14.37 -0.83 22.29
C ASP A 269 13.72 -1.81 21.30
N VAL A 270 14.13 -1.81 20.03
CA VAL A 270 13.59 -2.66 18.96
C VAL A 270 14.53 -3.81 18.64
N ASP A 271 13.97 -4.99 18.42
CA ASP A 271 14.67 -6.11 17.81
C ASP A 271 14.58 -6.02 16.27
N PRO A 272 15.68 -5.67 15.56
CA PRO A 272 15.63 -5.44 14.12
C PRO A 272 15.30 -6.69 13.30
N CYS A 273 15.40 -7.89 13.90
CA CYS A 273 15.03 -9.15 13.24
C CYS A 273 13.54 -9.48 13.40
N ARG A 274 12.79 -8.71 14.18
CA ARG A 274 11.40 -9.01 14.56
C ARG A 274 10.49 -7.81 14.35
N ILE A 275 10.44 -7.35 13.10
CA ILE A 275 9.54 -6.30 12.64
C ILE A 275 8.41 -6.94 11.83
N GLY A 276 7.19 -6.89 12.34
CA GLY A 276 5.97 -7.27 11.64
C GLY A 276 5.32 -6.10 10.93
N ILE A 277 4.53 -6.37 9.90
CA ILE A 277 3.71 -5.37 9.21
C ILE A 277 2.34 -5.93 8.83
N ALA A 278 1.30 -5.15 9.09
CA ALA A 278 -0.08 -5.45 8.70
C ALA A 278 -0.84 -4.17 8.37
N GLY A 279 -1.98 -4.33 7.71
CA GLY A 279 -2.86 -3.21 7.44
C GLY A 279 -4.13 -3.64 6.74
N GLU A 280 -5.13 -2.76 6.79
CA GLU A 280 -6.44 -2.99 6.19
C GLU A 280 -6.55 -2.26 4.85
N SER A 281 -7.03 -2.95 3.81
CA SER A 281 -7.42 -2.36 2.52
C SER A 281 -6.24 -1.64 1.86
N LEU A 282 -6.25 -0.30 1.78
CA LEU A 282 -5.10 0.49 1.36
C LEU A 282 -3.85 0.20 2.21
N GLY A 283 -4.01 0.10 3.52
CA GLY A 283 -2.95 -0.31 4.43
C GLY A 283 -2.44 -1.73 4.16
N GLY A 284 -3.32 -2.63 3.70
CA GLY A 284 -2.93 -3.98 3.29
C GLY A 284 -2.08 -3.98 2.02
N MET A 285 -2.40 -3.12 1.04
CA MET A 285 -1.55 -2.88 -0.14
C MET A 285 -0.19 -2.30 0.27
N HIS A 286 -0.17 -1.33 1.18
CA HIS A 286 1.09 -0.78 1.70
C HIS A 286 1.94 -1.85 2.40
N ALA A 287 1.33 -2.68 3.26
CA ALA A 287 2.02 -3.78 3.94
C ALA A 287 2.63 -4.78 2.95
N TRP A 288 1.87 -5.17 1.93
CA TRP A 288 2.34 -6.04 0.85
C TRP A 288 3.55 -5.44 0.11
N PHE A 289 3.42 -4.24 -0.46
CA PHE A 289 4.50 -3.67 -1.27
C PHE A 289 5.73 -3.31 -0.42
N ALA A 290 5.55 -2.86 0.82
CA ALA A 290 6.65 -2.61 1.74
C ALA A 290 7.40 -3.90 2.07
N ALA A 291 6.68 -5.00 2.35
CA ALA A 291 7.33 -6.28 2.58
C ALA A 291 7.98 -6.85 1.32
N PHE A 292 7.40 -6.65 0.14
CA PHE A 292 7.99 -7.07 -1.13
C PHE A 292 9.36 -6.41 -1.34
N VAL A 293 9.44 -5.08 -1.21
CA VAL A 293 10.67 -4.33 -1.48
C VAL A 293 11.68 -4.37 -0.33
N ASP A 294 11.22 -4.46 0.91
CA ASP A 294 12.03 -4.39 2.12
C ASP A 294 11.93 -5.67 2.96
N THR A 295 13.04 -6.39 3.02
CA THR A 295 13.12 -7.71 3.66
C THR A 295 13.20 -7.64 5.18
N ARG A 296 13.34 -6.45 5.79
CA ARG A 296 13.34 -6.27 7.25
C ARG A 296 11.97 -6.53 7.88
N TYR A 297 10.90 -6.37 7.11
CA TYR A 297 9.57 -6.82 7.53
C TYR A 297 9.52 -8.33 7.53
N SER A 298 9.75 -8.92 8.69
CA SER A 298 9.94 -10.34 8.96
C SER A 298 8.64 -11.15 8.99
N VAL A 299 7.51 -10.55 9.40
CA VAL A 299 6.19 -11.19 9.45
C VAL A 299 5.15 -10.27 8.81
N ILE A 300 4.37 -10.80 7.87
CA ILE A 300 3.54 -9.99 6.96
C ILE A 300 2.08 -10.46 7.02
N VAL A 301 1.15 -9.54 7.31
CA VAL A 301 -0.30 -9.83 7.37
C VAL A 301 -1.15 -8.75 6.68
N PRO A 302 -1.23 -8.71 5.34
CA PRO A 302 -2.16 -7.85 4.61
C PRO A 302 -3.60 -8.35 4.79
N ILE A 303 -4.49 -7.45 5.22
CA ILE A 303 -5.92 -7.73 5.41
C ILE A 303 -6.69 -7.01 4.31
N ILE A 304 -7.46 -7.76 3.52
CA ILE A 304 -8.30 -7.30 2.40
C ILE A 304 -7.56 -6.34 1.44
N GLY A 305 -6.26 -6.57 1.23
CA GLY A 305 -5.36 -5.66 0.49
C GLY A 305 -4.74 -6.23 -0.79
N ILE A 306 -4.57 -7.55 -0.90
CA ILE A 306 -3.93 -8.16 -2.08
C ILE A 306 -4.90 -8.16 -3.26
N GLN A 307 -4.37 -7.84 -4.45
CA GLN A 307 -5.13 -7.80 -5.70
C GLN A 307 -4.27 -8.31 -6.85
N GLY A 308 -4.88 -9.06 -7.78
CA GLY A 308 -4.34 -9.24 -9.13
C GLY A 308 -4.89 -8.15 -10.04
N PHE A 309 -4.14 -7.06 -10.22
CA PHE A 309 -4.59 -5.90 -11.00
C PHE A 309 -4.75 -6.24 -12.48
N ARG A 310 -3.80 -6.98 -13.07
CA ARG A 310 -3.90 -7.46 -14.46
C ARG A 310 -5.08 -8.38 -14.63
N TRP A 311 -5.24 -9.34 -13.73
CA TRP A 311 -6.39 -10.26 -13.74
C TRP A 311 -7.72 -9.51 -13.70
N ALA A 312 -7.83 -8.46 -12.88
CA ALA A 312 -9.04 -7.67 -12.77
C ALA A 312 -9.36 -6.91 -14.08
N ILE A 313 -8.33 -6.43 -14.79
CA ILE A 313 -8.48 -5.80 -16.12
C ILE A 313 -8.96 -6.84 -17.13
N ASP A 314 -8.22 -7.94 -17.26
CA ASP A 314 -8.47 -8.99 -18.27
C ASP A 314 -9.84 -9.67 -18.10
N ASN A 315 -10.36 -9.74 -16.88
CA ASN A 315 -11.64 -10.37 -16.56
C ASN A 315 -12.79 -9.36 -16.35
N ASN A 316 -12.56 -8.07 -16.62
CA ASN A 316 -13.54 -7.00 -16.42
C ASN A 316 -14.12 -6.99 -14.98
N LYS A 317 -13.24 -7.13 -13.98
CA LYS A 317 -13.52 -7.12 -12.54
C LYS A 317 -12.89 -5.94 -11.78
N TRP A 318 -12.46 -4.92 -12.49
CA TRP A 318 -11.78 -3.74 -11.95
C TRP A 318 -12.72 -2.70 -11.31
N GLN A 319 -14.04 -2.82 -11.51
CA GLN A 319 -15.02 -1.74 -11.22
C GLN A 319 -15.06 -1.36 -9.75
N ALA A 320 -15.04 -2.32 -8.82
CA ALA A 320 -15.11 -2.00 -7.39
C ALA A 320 -13.85 -1.26 -6.89
N ARG A 321 -12.69 -1.55 -7.49
CA ARG A 321 -11.44 -0.81 -7.24
C ARG A 321 -11.54 0.60 -7.82
N VAL A 322 -11.97 0.73 -9.07
CA VAL A 322 -12.21 2.04 -9.71
C VAL A 322 -13.18 2.88 -8.90
N ASP A 323 -14.33 2.33 -8.49
CA ASP A 323 -15.35 3.04 -7.73
C ASP A 323 -14.84 3.54 -6.37
N SER A 324 -13.81 2.90 -5.80
CA SER A 324 -13.21 3.34 -4.53
C SER A 324 -12.51 4.70 -4.63
N ILE A 325 -12.04 5.08 -5.82
CA ILE A 325 -11.37 6.36 -6.14
C ILE A 325 -11.91 6.97 -7.45
N LYS A 326 -13.20 6.76 -7.73
CA LYS A 326 -13.88 7.10 -8.99
C LYS A 326 -13.58 8.49 -9.56
N PRO A 327 -13.50 9.57 -8.75
CA PRO A 327 -13.23 10.90 -9.29
C PRO A 327 -11.92 11.02 -10.08
N LEU A 328 -10.93 10.17 -9.80
CA LEU A 328 -9.69 10.06 -10.57
C LEU A 328 -9.98 9.50 -11.98
N PHE A 329 -10.68 8.38 -12.04
CA PHE A 329 -10.98 7.69 -13.29
C PHE A 329 -11.94 8.48 -14.19
N GLU A 330 -12.86 9.25 -13.61
CA GLU A 330 -13.69 10.19 -14.37
C GLU A 330 -12.86 11.32 -15.01
N GLU A 331 -11.85 11.84 -14.30
CA GLU A 331 -10.94 12.84 -14.87
C GLU A 331 -10.11 12.24 -16.01
N ALA A 332 -9.54 11.05 -15.81
CA ALA A 332 -8.80 10.34 -16.84
C ALA A 332 -9.66 10.01 -18.06
N ARG A 333 -10.90 9.56 -17.86
CA ARG A 333 -11.87 9.30 -18.92
C ARG A 333 -12.12 10.54 -19.78
N ILE A 334 -12.36 11.69 -19.13
CA ILE A 334 -12.60 12.97 -19.82
C ILE A 334 -11.36 13.39 -20.61
N ASP A 335 -10.18 13.35 -20.00
CA ASP A 335 -8.91 13.73 -20.63
C ASP A 335 -8.58 12.85 -21.84
N LEU A 336 -8.94 11.56 -21.79
CA LEU A 336 -8.76 10.60 -22.88
C LEU A 336 -9.86 10.67 -23.94
N GLY A 337 -10.88 11.53 -23.79
CA GLY A 337 -11.98 11.67 -24.74
C GLY A 337 -12.91 10.44 -24.82
N LYS A 338 -12.98 9.65 -23.74
CA LYS A 338 -13.78 8.41 -23.67
C LYS A 338 -15.20 8.68 -23.18
N SER A 339 -16.19 7.96 -23.71
CA SER A 339 -17.59 8.08 -23.28
C SER A 339 -17.87 7.43 -21.93
N GLU A 340 -17.11 6.41 -21.56
CA GLU A 340 -17.23 5.65 -20.32
C GLU A 340 -15.84 5.27 -19.78
N ILE A 341 -15.76 4.91 -18.50
CA ILE A 341 -14.53 4.32 -17.95
C ILE A 341 -14.46 2.89 -18.50
N ASP A 342 -13.47 2.60 -19.33
CA ASP A 342 -13.19 1.28 -19.90
C ASP A 342 -11.81 0.76 -19.43
N THR A 343 -11.42 -0.44 -19.88
CA THR A 343 -10.13 -1.04 -19.51
C THR A 343 -8.94 -0.18 -19.93
N GLU A 344 -9.01 0.53 -21.06
CA GLU A 344 -7.93 1.41 -21.51
C GLU A 344 -7.75 2.61 -20.56
N VAL A 345 -8.85 3.20 -20.08
CA VAL A 345 -8.78 4.25 -19.04
C VAL A 345 -8.12 3.69 -17.79
N VAL A 346 -8.47 2.46 -17.39
CA VAL A 346 -7.92 1.82 -16.19
C VAL A 346 -6.42 1.57 -16.30
N GLU A 347 -5.98 0.95 -17.39
CA GLU A 347 -4.55 0.69 -17.67
C GLU A 347 -3.73 1.97 -17.68
N LYS A 348 -4.20 3.02 -18.38
CA LYS A 348 -3.46 4.29 -18.44
C LYS A 348 -3.36 4.97 -17.08
N VAL A 349 -4.40 4.88 -16.25
CA VAL A 349 -4.34 5.44 -14.90
C VAL A 349 -3.28 4.72 -14.07
N TRP A 350 -3.24 3.39 -14.10
CA TRP A 350 -2.22 2.62 -13.37
C TRP A 350 -0.81 2.88 -13.89
N GLU A 351 -0.61 2.86 -15.20
CA GLU A 351 0.68 3.20 -15.82
C GLU A 351 1.22 4.54 -15.31
N LYS A 352 0.33 5.52 -15.11
CA LYS A 352 0.73 6.88 -14.72
C LYS A 352 0.95 7.07 -13.22
N ILE A 353 0.09 6.52 -12.37
CA ILE A 353 0.13 6.78 -10.91
C ILE A 353 0.81 5.67 -10.10
N ALA A 354 0.99 4.49 -10.69
CA ALA A 354 1.62 3.31 -10.09
C ALA A 354 2.25 2.42 -11.19
N PRO A 355 3.33 2.89 -11.86
CA PRO A 355 3.91 2.17 -13.00
C PRO A 355 4.32 0.73 -12.64
N GLY A 356 3.84 -0.24 -13.43
CA GLY A 356 4.15 -1.66 -13.23
C GLY A 356 3.21 -2.40 -12.27
N LEU A 357 2.20 -1.73 -11.70
CA LEU A 357 1.24 -2.29 -10.73
C LEU A 357 0.42 -3.46 -11.29
N ASP A 358 0.06 -3.41 -12.57
CA ASP A 358 -0.68 -4.42 -13.32
C ASP A 358 0.23 -5.21 -14.28
N SER A 359 1.53 -5.28 -13.99
CA SER A 359 2.50 -6.08 -14.74
C SER A 359 3.53 -6.68 -13.78
N GLN A 360 4.81 -6.33 -13.87
CA GLN A 360 5.89 -7.01 -13.17
C GLN A 360 5.83 -6.89 -11.64
N PHE A 361 5.10 -5.91 -11.09
CA PHE A 361 4.94 -5.75 -9.64
C PHE A 361 3.61 -6.31 -9.09
N ASP A 362 2.74 -6.81 -9.95
CA ASP A 362 1.44 -7.37 -9.57
C ASP A 362 1.59 -8.60 -8.65
N ALA A 363 0.50 -8.99 -7.98
CA ALA A 363 0.48 -10.06 -6.96
C ALA A 363 1.11 -11.38 -7.41
N PRO A 364 0.91 -11.88 -8.65
CA PRO A 364 1.53 -13.13 -9.06
C PRO A 364 3.06 -13.10 -8.94
N TYR A 365 3.69 -11.94 -9.13
CA TYR A 365 5.14 -11.80 -9.17
C TYR A 365 5.73 -11.35 -7.84
N SER A 366 5.09 -10.44 -7.12
CA SER A 366 5.65 -9.86 -5.90
C SER A 366 5.32 -10.66 -4.63
N ILE A 367 4.19 -11.37 -4.57
CA ILE A 367 3.82 -12.17 -3.38
C ILE A 367 4.75 -13.38 -3.18
N PRO A 368 5.09 -14.20 -4.20
CA PRO A 368 5.98 -15.35 -4.00
C PRO A 368 7.36 -14.95 -3.49
N LEU A 369 7.82 -13.73 -3.84
CA LEU A 369 9.10 -13.18 -3.39
C LEU A 369 9.11 -12.75 -1.91
N ILE A 370 8.01 -12.94 -1.17
CA ILE A 370 8.01 -12.76 0.28
C ILE A 370 8.65 -13.97 0.99
N ALA A 371 8.59 -15.16 0.37
CA ALA A 371 9.26 -16.35 0.87
C ALA A 371 10.74 -16.09 1.20
N PRO A 372 11.28 -16.63 2.30
CA PRO A 372 10.65 -17.59 3.23
C PRO A 372 10.01 -16.92 4.46
N ARG A 373 9.71 -15.62 4.42
CA ARG A 373 9.20 -14.87 5.59
C ARG A 373 7.74 -15.21 5.87
N PRO A 374 7.30 -15.40 7.12
CA PRO A 374 5.90 -15.67 7.44
C PRO A 374 4.91 -14.68 6.80
N LEU A 375 4.00 -15.21 5.99
CA LEU A 375 2.99 -14.46 5.24
C LEU A 375 1.61 -15.07 5.47
N LEU A 376 0.70 -14.25 5.99
CA LEU A 376 -0.72 -14.57 6.09
C LEU A 376 -1.53 -13.59 5.25
N LEU A 377 -2.19 -14.10 4.22
CA LEU A 377 -3.10 -13.35 3.37
C LEU A 377 -4.53 -13.54 3.89
N ILE A 378 -5.20 -12.46 4.30
CA ILE A 378 -6.57 -12.53 4.84
C ILE A 378 -7.50 -11.71 3.95
N ASN A 379 -8.63 -12.30 3.55
CA ASN A 379 -9.56 -11.68 2.62
C ASN A 379 -11.02 -12.05 2.92
N GLY A 380 -11.97 -11.24 2.44
CA GLY A 380 -13.37 -11.64 2.32
C GLY A 380 -13.58 -12.46 1.04
N ALA A 381 -14.31 -13.57 1.10
CA ALA A 381 -14.52 -14.42 -0.08
C ALA A 381 -15.37 -13.73 -1.15
N GLU A 382 -16.23 -12.80 -0.76
CA GLU A 382 -17.11 -12.01 -1.62
C GLU A 382 -16.62 -10.56 -1.77
N ASP A 383 -15.37 -10.26 -1.39
CA ASP A 383 -14.78 -8.93 -1.56
C ASP A 383 -14.67 -8.57 -3.06
N PRO A 384 -15.44 -7.59 -3.56
CA PRO A 384 -15.40 -7.25 -4.97
C PRO A 384 -14.16 -6.44 -5.35
N ARG A 385 -13.44 -5.85 -4.39
CA ARG A 385 -12.18 -5.13 -4.62
C ARG A 385 -10.98 -6.06 -4.65
N CYS A 386 -11.07 -7.19 -3.95
CA CYS A 386 -10.02 -8.20 -3.88
C CYS A 386 -10.62 -9.58 -4.24
N PRO A 387 -11.09 -9.82 -5.48
CA PRO A 387 -11.79 -11.06 -5.80
C PRO A 387 -10.88 -12.27 -5.63
N VAL A 388 -11.34 -13.30 -4.90
CA VAL A 388 -10.57 -14.53 -4.66
C VAL A 388 -10.07 -15.18 -5.96
N ALA A 389 -10.88 -15.14 -7.02
CA ALA A 389 -10.48 -15.67 -8.32
C ALA A 389 -9.23 -14.98 -8.91
N GLY A 390 -9.02 -13.69 -8.62
CA GLY A 390 -7.80 -12.96 -8.98
C GLY A 390 -6.60 -13.23 -8.06
N LEU A 391 -6.81 -13.99 -6.98
CA LEU A 391 -5.78 -14.37 -6.02
C LEU A 391 -5.36 -15.83 -6.15
N GLU A 392 -6.04 -16.65 -6.96
CA GLU A 392 -5.71 -18.07 -7.16
C GLU A 392 -4.27 -18.26 -7.67
N GLU A 393 -3.85 -17.52 -8.70
CA GLU A 393 -2.49 -17.59 -9.22
C GLU A 393 -1.45 -17.08 -8.20
N PRO A 394 -1.57 -15.87 -7.62
CA PRO A 394 -0.67 -15.43 -6.55
C PRO A 394 -0.53 -16.43 -5.41
N ASN A 395 -1.65 -16.99 -4.94
CA ASN A 395 -1.65 -17.96 -3.85
C ASN A 395 -0.96 -19.26 -4.22
N THR A 396 -1.20 -19.78 -5.43
CA THR A 396 -0.57 -21.01 -5.93
C THR A 396 0.94 -20.83 -6.07
N ARG A 397 1.37 -19.71 -6.66
CA ARG A 397 2.79 -19.39 -6.82
C ARG A 397 3.49 -19.17 -5.48
N ALA A 398 2.82 -18.51 -4.55
CA ALA A 398 3.33 -18.32 -3.19
C ALA A 398 3.47 -19.67 -2.47
N ALA A 399 2.41 -20.48 -2.41
CA ALA A 399 2.47 -21.80 -1.78
C ALA A 399 3.64 -22.64 -2.31
N LYS A 400 3.82 -22.67 -3.64
CA LYS A 400 4.94 -23.35 -4.28
C LYS A 400 6.30 -22.80 -3.82
N ALA A 401 6.49 -21.48 -3.80
CA ALA A 401 7.76 -20.87 -3.36
C ALA A 401 8.10 -21.20 -1.90
N TYR A 402 7.09 -21.29 -1.02
CA TYR A 402 7.29 -21.68 0.38
C TYR A 402 7.56 -23.19 0.53
N GLU A 403 6.93 -24.05 -0.28
CA GLU A 403 7.24 -25.48 -0.34
C GLU A 403 8.67 -25.73 -0.80
N GLU A 404 9.11 -25.06 -1.87
CA GLU A 404 10.47 -25.17 -2.42
C GLU A 404 11.53 -24.63 -1.45
N SER A 405 11.17 -23.64 -0.62
CA SER A 405 12.01 -23.11 0.45
C SER A 405 11.98 -23.95 1.74
N GLY A 406 11.21 -25.05 1.78
CA GLY A 406 11.09 -25.90 2.95
C GLY A 406 10.39 -25.24 4.15
N CYS A 407 9.55 -24.25 3.90
CA CYS A 407 8.86 -23.46 4.93
C CYS A 407 7.35 -23.29 4.65
N ALA A 408 6.71 -24.33 4.11
CA ALA A 408 5.29 -24.31 3.76
C ALA A 408 4.37 -23.84 4.92
N GLU A 409 4.76 -24.11 6.18
CA GLU A 409 4.03 -23.69 7.38
C GLU A 409 4.01 -22.17 7.63
N LYS A 410 4.83 -21.42 6.89
CA LYS A 410 4.95 -19.95 6.96
C LYS A 410 4.11 -19.24 5.89
N PHE A 411 3.29 -19.95 5.13
CA PHE A 411 2.33 -19.35 4.21
C PHE A 411 0.92 -19.84 4.51
N MET A 412 -0.03 -18.90 4.56
CA MET A 412 -1.45 -19.23 4.69
C MET A 412 -2.30 -18.18 3.97
N PHE A 413 -3.39 -18.64 3.35
CA PHE A 413 -4.42 -17.79 2.77
C PHE A 413 -5.77 -18.12 3.39
N ILE A 414 -6.46 -17.10 3.91
CA ILE A 414 -7.79 -17.19 4.48
C ILE A 414 -8.74 -16.32 3.65
N ALA A 415 -9.84 -16.92 3.19
CA ALA A 415 -10.97 -16.20 2.59
C ALA A 415 -12.24 -16.48 3.41
N GLU A 416 -12.74 -15.48 4.13
CA GLU A 416 -13.93 -15.61 4.97
C GLU A 416 -15.21 -15.59 4.14
N ARG A 417 -16.02 -16.65 4.22
CA ARG A 417 -17.30 -16.76 3.49
C ARG A 417 -18.34 -15.80 4.02
N GLY A 418 -19.15 -15.24 3.12
CA GLY A 418 -20.18 -14.25 3.42
C GLY A 418 -19.65 -12.85 3.73
N ILE A 419 -18.35 -12.58 3.52
CA ILE A 419 -17.69 -11.32 3.87
C ILE A 419 -17.23 -10.62 2.59
N GLY A 420 -17.70 -9.37 2.44
CA GLY A 420 -17.27 -8.46 1.37
C GLY A 420 -15.99 -7.70 1.73
N HIS A 421 -15.87 -6.46 1.26
CA HIS A 421 -14.71 -5.60 1.59
C HIS A 421 -14.83 -4.98 2.98
N GLN A 422 -14.57 -5.79 4.02
CA GLN A 422 -14.65 -5.38 5.41
C GLN A 422 -13.71 -6.24 6.27
N MET A 423 -13.01 -5.60 7.22
CA MET A 423 -12.27 -6.30 8.26
C MET A 423 -13.21 -6.86 9.33
N THR A 424 -13.01 -8.11 9.73
CA THR A 424 -13.81 -8.78 10.77
C THR A 424 -12.99 -9.03 12.03
N ALA A 425 -13.68 -9.29 13.16
CA ALA A 425 -13.05 -9.71 14.39
C ALA A 425 -12.19 -10.97 14.22
N ASN A 426 -12.65 -11.91 13.39
CA ASN A 426 -11.92 -13.14 13.10
C ASN A 426 -10.63 -12.86 12.32
N MET A 427 -10.66 -11.99 11.30
CA MET A 427 -9.45 -11.56 10.58
C MET A 427 -8.40 -10.95 11.54
N VAL A 428 -8.84 -10.11 12.48
CA VAL A 428 -7.97 -9.48 13.48
C VAL A 428 -7.38 -10.50 14.45
N LYS A 429 -8.17 -11.50 14.85
CA LYS A 429 -7.71 -12.63 15.67
C LYS A 429 -6.69 -13.49 14.91
N GLU A 430 -6.94 -13.88 13.67
CA GLU A 430 -6.01 -14.69 12.89
C GLU A 430 -4.69 -13.94 12.62
N ALA A 431 -4.76 -12.64 12.34
CA ALA A 431 -3.57 -11.80 12.24
C ALA A 431 -2.78 -11.76 13.56
N SER A 432 -3.49 -11.63 14.68
CA SER A 432 -2.93 -11.64 16.02
C SER A 432 -2.19 -12.95 16.34
N ASP A 433 -2.83 -14.08 16.10
CA ASP A 433 -2.26 -15.41 16.38
C ASP A 433 -1.05 -15.67 15.48
N TRP A 434 -1.08 -15.17 14.24
CA TRP A 434 0.05 -15.26 13.32
C TRP A 434 1.28 -14.50 13.81
N PHE A 435 1.10 -13.27 14.31
CA PHE A 435 2.19 -12.51 14.90
C PHE A 435 2.77 -13.20 16.14
N ASP A 436 1.93 -13.68 17.07
CA ASP A 436 2.41 -14.40 18.27
C ASP A 436 3.17 -15.68 17.95
N ARG A 437 2.89 -16.30 16.81
CA ARG A 437 3.59 -17.50 16.38
C ARG A 437 4.97 -17.22 15.79
N PHE A 438 5.16 -16.06 15.14
CA PHE A 438 6.30 -15.83 14.26
C PHE A 438 7.19 -14.63 14.63
N LEU A 439 6.77 -13.78 15.58
CA LEU A 439 7.58 -12.72 16.22
C LEU A 439 7.87 -13.07 17.68
#